data_AF-A0A959T770-F1
#
_entry.id   AF-A0A959T770-F1
#
_cell.length_a   1.000
_cell.length_b   1.000
_cell.length_c   1.000
_cell.angle_alpha   90.00
_cell.angle_beta   90.00
_cell.angle_gamma   90.00
#
_symmetry.space_group_name_H-M   'P 1'
#
loop_
_entity.id
_entity.type
_entity.pdbx_description
1 polymer ?
#
loop_
_entity_poly.entity_id
_entity_poly.type
_entity_poly.pdbx_seq_one_letter_code
_entity_poly.pdbx_strand_id
1 'polypeptide(L)'
;MSLQRTAGLVTGLALLLALADMPSGYYRFLRVLVTTCAVFLAFWTWSRGRNLLALALGVAAILFNPIIPIYLYRRSTWAPLDIGFAILFLAVALGAESDKDNKHTTP
;
A
#
# COMPACT_ATOMS: atom_id res chain seq x y z
N MET A 1 5.14 14.64 -11.45
CA MET A 1 4.32 13.93 -10.45
C MET A 1 5.23 13.06 -9.59
N SER A 2 5.17 13.15 -8.26
CA SER A 2 6.01 12.33 -7.38
C SER A 2 5.57 10.87 -7.48
N LEU A 3 6.44 10.04 -8.07
CA LEU A 3 6.25 8.60 -8.33
C LEU A 3 5.65 7.80 -7.15
N GLN A 4 5.91 8.23 -5.92
CA GLN A 4 5.40 7.57 -4.71
C GLN A 4 3.93 7.86 -4.46
N ARG A 5 3.46 9.07 -4.80
CA ARG A 5 2.04 9.41 -4.68
C ARG A 5 1.22 8.59 -5.64
N THR A 6 1.68 8.50 -6.89
CA THR A 6 1.05 7.67 -7.91
C THR A 6 1.05 6.20 -7.49
N ALA A 7 2.15 5.68 -6.93
CA ALA A 7 2.21 4.32 -6.41
C ALA A 7 1.15 4.11 -5.31
N GLY A 8 1.10 4.99 -4.29
CA GLY A 8 0.13 4.83 -3.20
C GLY A 8 -1.34 4.97 -3.63
N LEU A 9 -1.64 5.91 -4.54
CA LEU A 9 -2.99 6.07 -5.08
C LEU A 9 -3.42 4.85 -5.92
N VAL A 10 -2.55 4.38 -6.82
CA VAL A 10 -2.84 3.21 -7.67
C VAL A 10 -3.06 1.98 -6.82
N THR A 11 -2.20 1.72 -5.83
CA THR A 11 -2.37 0.56 -4.95
C THR A 11 -3.61 0.67 -4.07
N GLY A 12 -3.89 1.85 -3.51
CA GLY A 12 -5.08 2.08 -2.69
C GLY A 12 -6.37 1.87 -3.48
N LEU A 13 -6.45 2.41 -4.70
CA LEU A 13 -7.61 2.20 -5.59
C LEU A 13 -7.73 0.74 -6.02
N ALA A 14 -6.62 0.06 -6.33
CA ALA A 14 -6.63 -1.35 -6.70
C ALA A 14 -7.15 -2.25 -5.57
N LEU A 15 -6.80 -1.96 -4.32
CA LEU A 15 -7.32 -2.64 -3.13
C LEU A 15 -8.83 -2.38 -2.96
N LEU A 16 -9.31 -1.15 -3.18
CA LEU A 16 -10.74 -0.84 -3.14
C LEU A 16 -11.52 -1.56 -4.26
N LEU A 17 -10.95 -1.65 -5.46
CA LEU A 17 -11.50 -2.43 -6.57
C LEU A 17 -11.59 -3.93 -6.25
N ALA A 18 -10.74 -4.45 -5.36
CA ALA A 18 -10.77 -5.84 -4.92
C ALA A 18 -11.97 -6.17 -4.02
N LEU A 19 -12.66 -5.16 -3.47
CA LEU A 19 -13.91 -5.36 -2.71
C LEU A 19 -15.09 -5.69 -3.62
N ALA A 20 -15.04 -5.30 -4.90
CA ALA A 20 -16.02 -5.76 -5.87
C ALA A 20 -15.80 -7.25 -6.17
N ASP A 21 -16.84 -7.96 -6.64
CA ASP A 21 -16.74 -9.36 -7.08
C ASP A 21 -15.88 -9.49 -8.35
N MET A 22 -14.57 -9.41 -8.16
CA MET A 22 -13.59 -9.50 -9.24
C MET A 22 -13.20 -10.96 -9.54
N PRO A 23 -12.82 -11.27 -10.79
CA PRO A 23 -12.34 -12.58 -11.19
C PRO A 23 -11.12 -13.00 -10.37
N SER A 24 -10.95 -14.31 -10.19
CA SER A 24 -9.84 -14.89 -9.41
C SER A 24 -8.44 -14.45 -9.90
N GLY A 25 -8.29 -14.18 -11.20
CA GLY A 25 -7.04 -13.66 -11.78
C GLY A 25 -6.63 -12.28 -11.26
N TYR A 26 -7.60 -11.42 -10.92
CA TYR A 26 -7.35 -10.08 -10.39
C TYR A 26 -6.59 -10.14 -9.06
N TYR A 27 -6.95 -11.07 -8.18
CA TYR A 27 -6.30 -11.21 -6.87
C TYR A 27 -4.83 -11.65 -6.97
N ARG A 28 -4.46 -12.41 -8.01
CA ARG A 28 -3.04 -12.75 -8.26
C ARG A 28 -2.25 -11.51 -8.67
N PHE A 29 -2.80 -10.71 -9.59
CA PHE A 29 -2.18 -9.46 -10.01
C PHE A 29 -2.08 -8.47 -8.85
N LEU A 30 -3.17 -8.32 -8.08
CA LEU A 30 -3.26 -7.43 -6.93
C LEU A 30 -2.15 -7.73 -5.92
N ARG A 31 -1.90 -9.01 -5.60
CA ARG A 31 -0.81 -9.42 -4.69
C ARG A 31 0.55 -8.92 -5.16
N VAL A 32 0.90 -9.16 -6.43
CA VAL A 32 2.19 -8.71 -7.00
C VAL A 32 2.28 -7.18 -6.97
N LEU A 33 1.20 -6.49 -7.36
CA LEU A 33 1.13 -5.03 -7.37
C LEU A 33 1.31 -4.45 -5.96
N VAL A 34 0.53 -4.92 -5.00
CA VAL A 34 0.55 -4.46 -3.61
C VAL A 34 1.91 -4.73 -2.98
N THR A 35 2.48 -5.94 -3.15
CA THR A 35 3.81 -6.25 -2.60
C THR A 35 4.90 -5.36 -3.20
N THR A 36 4.92 -5.16 -4.51
CA THR A 36 5.93 -4.33 -5.17
C THR A 36 5.85 -2.87 -4.71
N CYS A 37 4.63 -2.31 -4.67
CA CYS A 37 4.42 -0.94 -4.20
C CYS A 37 4.66 -0.79 -2.70
N ALA A 38 4.28 -1.78 -1.88
CA ALA A 38 4.52 -1.79 -0.44
C ALA A 38 6.01 -1.71 -0.12
N VAL A 39 6.82 -2.54 -0.77
CA VAL A 39 8.28 -2.55 -0.58
C VAL A 39 8.88 -1.20 -0.97
N PHE A 40 8.51 -0.67 -2.14
CA PHE A 40 9.00 0.63 -2.61
C PHE A 40 8.66 1.78 -1.63
N LEU A 41 7.39 1.85 -1.18
CA LEU A 41 6.95 2.87 -0.24
C LEU A 41 7.52 2.66 1.17
N ALA A 42 7.74 1.41 1.60
CA ALA A 42 8.35 1.10 2.90
C ALA A 42 9.78 1.66 2.97
N PHE A 43 10.60 1.40 1.96
CA PHE A 43 11.96 1.97 1.90
C PHE A 43 11.94 3.51 1.89
N TRP A 44 11.01 4.10 1.14
CA TRP A 44 10.90 5.55 1.08
C TRP A 44 10.50 6.18 2.42
N THR A 45 9.47 5.63 3.06
CA THR A 45 8.97 6.11 4.35
C THR A 45 9.97 5.89 5.47
N TRP A 46 10.73 4.79 5.42
CA TRP A 46 11.85 4.52 6.32
C TRP A 46 12.94 5.59 6.20
N SER A 47 13.34 5.93 4.96
CA SER A 47 14.35 6.99 4.72
C SER A 47 13.92 8.37 5.21
N ARG A 48 12.63 8.59 5.50
CA ARG A 48 12.07 9.83 6.03
C ARG A 48 11.80 9.78 7.54
N GLY A 49 12.30 8.75 8.23
CA GLY A 49 12.13 8.57 9.67
C GLY A 49 10.72 8.13 10.08
N ARG A 50 9.84 7.79 9.14
CA ARG A 50 8.47 7.32 9.43
C ARG A 50 8.45 5.81 9.64
N ASN A 51 9.20 5.34 10.63
CA ASN A 51 9.44 3.92 10.90
C ASN A 51 8.14 3.12 11.12
N LEU A 52 7.14 3.71 11.78
CA LEU A 52 5.83 3.08 11.99
C LEU A 52 5.09 2.79 10.67
N LEU A 53 5.13 3.72 9.71
CA LEU A 53 4.50 3.50 8.40
C LEU A 53 5.29 2.53 7.55
N ALA A 54 6.62 2.61 7.59
CA ALA A 54 7.48 1.66 6.92
C ALA A 54 7.25 0.24 7.44
N LEU A 55 7.06 0.07 8.75
CA LEU A 55 6.71 -1.21 9.37
C LEU A 55 5.33 -1.70 8.90
N ALA A 56 4.31 -0.83 8.92
CA ALA A 56 2.96 -1.18 8.46
C ALA A 56 2.94 -1.59 6.97
N LEU A 57 3.70 -0.89 6.12
CA LEU A 57 3.88 -1.24 4.72
C LEU A 57 4.68 -2.55 4.55
N GLY A 58 5.68 -2.79 5.40
CA GLY A 58 6.40 -4.08 5.43
C GLY A 58 5.49 -5.25 5.76
N VAL A 59 4.60 -5.09 6.75
CA VAL A 59 3.55 -6.08 7.07
C VAL A 59 2.62 -6.28 5.87
N ALA A 60 2.22 -5.22 5.17
CA ALA A 60 1.43 -5.32 3.93
C ALA A 60 2.16 -6.15 2.87
N ALA A 61 3.46 -5.91 2.66
CA ALA A 61 4.28 -6.63 1.69
C ALA A 61 4.32 -8.14 1.98
N ILE A 62 4.44 -8.52 3.24
CA ILE A 62 4.44 -9.92 3.69
C ILE A 62 3.04 -10.54 3.53
N LEU A 63 1.99 -9.84 3.94
CA LEU A 63 0.62 -10.35 3.91
C LEU A 63 0.11 -10.60 2.47
N PHE A 64 0.43 -9.69 1.56
CA PHE A 64 0.04 -9.79 0.14
C PHE A 64 1.08 -10.54 -0.71
N ASN A 65 2.13 -11.11 -0.11
CA ASN A 65 3.22 -11.75 -0.84
C ASN A 65 2.70 -12.92 -1.71
N PRO A 66 2.92 -12.91 -3.04
CA PRO A 66 2.51 -14.01 -3.91
C PRO A 66 3.25 -15.33 -3.62
N ILE A 67 4.45 -15.28 -3.02
CA ILE A 67 5.29 -16.45 -2.75
C ILE A 67 4.74 -17.28 -1.60
N ILE A 68 4.19 -16.63 -0.56
CA ILE A 68 3.62 -17.29 0.61
C ILE A 68 2.13 -16.97 0.65
N PRO A 69 1.30 -17.71 -0.11
CA PRO A 69 -0.13 -17.48 -0.12
C PRO A 69 -0.73 -17.85 1.24
N ILE A 70 -1.09 -16.84 2.02
CA ILE A 70 -1.90 -17.03 3.23
C ILE A 70 -3.32 -17.34 2.77
N TYR A 71 -3.84 -18.51 3.14
CA TYR A 71 -5.21 -18.91 2.87
C TYR A 71 -6.07 -18.57 4.08
N LEU A 72 -6.63 -17.35 4.10
CA LEU A 72 -7.75 -17.10 4.99
C LEU A 72 -8.95 -17.86 4.42
N TYR A 73 -9.43 -18.86 5.15
CA TYR A 73 -10.50 -19.78 4.74
C TYR A 73 -11.79 -19.09 4.28
N ARG A 74 -12.00 -17.80 4.59
CA ARG A 74 -13.11 -16.99 4.09
C ARG A 74 -12.61 -15.74 3.35
N ARG A 75 -13.15 -15.52 2.16
CA ARG A 75 -12.96 -14.29 1.37
C ARG A 75 -13.45 -13.04 2.11
N SER A 76 -14.48 -13.18 2.94
CA SER A 76 -14.98 -12.10 3.81
C SER A 76 -13.92 -11.58 4.80
N THR A 77 -12.91 -12.37 5.17
CA THR A 77 -11.82 -11.93 6.05
C THR A 77 -10.80 -11.05 5.32
N TRP A 78 -10.72 -11.14 3.99
CA TRP A 78 -9.82 -10.31 3.18
C TRP A 78 -10.36 -8.88 2.98
N ALA A 79 -11.67 -8.70 2.85
CA ALA A 79 -12.27 -7.37 2.66
C ALA A 79 -11.85 -6.31 3.72
N PRO A 80 -11.92 -6.58 5.05
CA PRO A 80 -11.47 -5.59 6.03
C PRO A 80 -9.96 -5.33 5.99
N LEU A 81 -9.15 -6.33 5.61
CA LEU A 81 -7.72 -6.15 5.38
C LEU A 81 -7.49 -5.23 4.17
N ASP A 82 -8.15 -5.51 3.04
CA ASP A 82 -8.05 -4.70 1.82
C ASP A 82 -8.43 -3.24 2.08
N ILE A 83 -9.51 -2.99 2.85
CA ILE A 83 -9.91 -1.64 3.28
C ILE A 83 -8.82 -1.00 4.15
N GLY A 84 -8.33 -1.69 5.17
CA GLY A 84 -7.31 -1.16 6.09
C GLY A 84 -6.03 -0.77 5.37
N PHE A 85 -5.55 -1.64 4.46
CA PHE A 85 -4.37 -1.35 3.66
C PHE A 85 -4.64 -0.29 2.59
N ALA A 86 -5.84 -0.23 1.99
CA ALA A 86 -6.19 0.84 1.07
C ALA A 86 -6.07 2.22 1.74
N ILE A 87 -6.62 2.36 2.95
CA ILE A 87 -6.52 3.59 3.75
C ILE A 87 -5.05 3.90 4.06
N LEU A 88 -4.25 2.90 4.46
CA LEU A 88 -2.83 3.07 4.74
C LEU A 88 -2.06 3.63 3.52
N PHE A 89 -2.24 3.02 2.35
CA PHE A 89 -1.58 3.45 1.11
C PHE A 89 -2.01 4.85 0.67
N LEU A 90 -3.31 5.16 0.79
CA LEU A 90 -3.85 6.49 0.50
C LEU A 90 -3.28 7.54 1.48
N ALA A 91 -3.20 7.22 2.78
CA ALA A 91 -2.62 8.11 3.78
C ALA A 91 -1.15 8.41 3.51
N VAL A 92 -0.36 7.41 3.05
CA VAL A 92 1.02 7.63 2.60
C VAL A 92 1.07 8.51 1.35
N ALA A 93 0.18 8.30 0.38
CA ALA A 93 0.13 9.09 -0.85
C ALA A 93 -0.25 10.56 -0.61
N LEU A 94 -1.17 10.82 0.32
CA LEU A 94 -1.59 12.17 0.71
C LEU A 94 -0.54 12.85 1.60
N GLY A 95 -0.01 12.14 2.60
CA GLY A 95 1.01 12.68 3.50
C GLY A 95 2.38 12.89 2.84
N ALA A 96 2.62 12.36 1.64
CA ALA A 96 3.82 12.64 0.86
C ALA A 96 3.86 14.09 0.30
N GLU A 97 2.73 14.80 0.29
CA GLU A 97 2.65 16.22 -0.11
C GLU A 97 3.30 17.15 0.93
N SER A 98 3.01 16.94 2.22
CA SER A 98 3.43 17.85 3.30
C SER A 98 4.95 17.92 3.50
N ASP A 99 5.70 16.92 3.04
CA ASP A 99 7.16 16.96 3.10
C ASP A 99 7.79 17.86 2.02
N LYS A 100 7.11 18.06 0.89
CA LYS A 100 7.62 18.97 -0.15
C LYS A 100 7.48 20.44 0.23
N ASP A 101 6.52 20.76 1.09
CA ASP A 101 6.24 22.13 1.52
C ASP A 101 7.24 22.62 2.60
N ASN A 102 7.70 21.72 3.47
CA ASN A 102 8.64 22.05 4.56
C ASN A 102 10.10 22.26 4.08
N LYS A 103 10.44 21.93 2.83
CA LYS A 103 11.78 22.21 2.28
C LYS A 103 11.92 23.60 1.64
N HIS A 104 10.83 24.39 1.54
CA HIS A 104 10.88 25.73 0.96
C HIS A 104 10.91 26.86 2.00
N THR A 105 10.88 26.55 3.30
CA THR A 105 10.80 27.52 4.41
C THR A 105 11.96 27.46 5.41
N THR A 106 13.10 26.91 5.01
CA THR A 106 14.35 27.21 5.73
C THR A 106 15.02 28.41 5.03
N PRO A 107 15.15 29.57 5.71
CA PRO A 107 15.78 30.76 5.17
C PRO A 107 17.29 30.60 4.99
#